data_AF-A0A067PSR7-F1
#
_entry.id   AF-A0A067PSR7-F1
#
_cell.length_a   1.000
_cell.length_b   1.000
_cell.length_c   1.000
_cell.angle_alpha   90.00
_cell.angle_beta   90.00
_cell.angle_gamma   90.00
#
_symmetry.space_group_name_H-M   'P 1'
#
loop_
_entity.id
_entity.type
_entity.pdbx_description
1 polymer ?
#
loop_
_entity_poly.entity_id
_entity_poly.type
_entity_poly.pdbx_seq_one_letter_code
_entity_poly.pdbx_strand_id
1 'polypeptide(L)'
;MPLPYPLNILYTALIAAIARLDKSLSPSDTLARLRQTTWTFSHLIYVFHAILACFWLYIMSFPSFPLKLLIPILWITALIIPLTSQFFVPATPVLAWVMMFYTNQFIPYEYRPEISVSLLPTLETVLYGANVSDILTRYTHPVLDIIAWLPYGVLHFTLPFVVAIFLWLFRTKPVLPLWAKIFGYMNFIGVATQILMPCAAPWYELIYGLTPANYSIKGNAGGLGRIDALFGGHGYQNTFGTSPVVFGAFPSLHSGCATMEALFLSHFFPQTTKYVWAYTGILYWATMYLTHHYLIDVVGGACLSTFCFYLWLPDELKGSAATALPPNLVGAPGFGGTRKSKYDIYDIEEPRMGGRGGYEMEGSESQEASDEEVDITFRSPLPQVPGSAAFQQGKGPKGRGVGSVKKSHKHTASIASLIRAEERVEDG
;
A
#
# COMPACT_ATOMS: atom_id res chain seq x y z
N MET A 1 -12.38 17.52 -28.80
CA MET A 1 -11.98 18.39 -27.67
C MET A 1 -10.66 17.84 -27.13
N PRO A 2 -9.60 18.64 -26.97
CA PRO A 2 -8.35 18.15 -26.40
C PRO A 2 -8.58 17.72 -24.94
N LEU A 3 -7.96 16.61 -24.53
CA LEU A 3 -8.03 16.12 -23.16
C LEU A 3 -7.34 17.10 -22.19
N PRO A 4 -7.84 17.26 -20.95
CA PRO A 4 -7.11 17.93 -19.87
C PRO A 4 -5.66 17.41 -19.75
N TYR A 5 -4.72 18.29 -19.42
CA TYR A 5 -3.28 17.99 -19.42
C TYR A 5 -2.89 16.69 -18.66
N PRO A 6 -3.41 16.42 -17.43
CA PRO A 6 -3.12 15.16 -16.74
C PRO A 6 -3.65 13.92 -17.46
N LEU A 7 -4.82 14.03 -18.11
CA LEU A 7 -5.41 12.95 -18.88
C LEU A 7 -4.63 12.68 -20.17
N ASN A 8 -4.06 13.72 -20.79
CA ASN A 8 -3.20 13.56 -21.95
C ASN A 8 -1.87 12.84 -21.59
N ILE A 9 -1.28 13.18 -20.45
CA ILE A 9 -0.12 12.47 -19.88
C ILE A 9 -0.43 10.98 -19.71
N LEU A 10 -1.54 10.66 -19.05
CA LEU A 10 -1.92 9.27 -18.79
C LEU A 10 -2.21 8.50 -20.07
N TYR A 11 -2.93 9.13 -21.01
CA TYR A 11 -3.22 8.55 -22.32
C TYR A 11 -1.95 8.25 -23.11
N THR A 12 -1.01 9.21 -23.17
CA THR A 12 0.27 9.04 -23.87
C THR A 12 1.10 7.91 -23.24
N ALA A 13 1.17 7.86 -21.92
CA ALA A 13 1.83 6.78 -21.19
C ALA A 13 1.18 5.41 -21.48
N LEU A 14 -0.14 5.34 -21.55
CA LEU A 14 -0.88 4.12 -21.86
C LEU A 14 -0.62 3.64 -23.29
N ILE A 15 -0.62 4.52 -24.29
CA ILE A 15 -0.33 4.15 -25.68
C ILE A 15 1.10 3.63 -25.80
N ALA A 16 2.08 4.33 -25.21
CA ALA A 16 3.45 3.86 -25.13
C ALA A 16 3.55 2.49 -24.42
N ALA A 17 2.73 2.29 -23.38
CA ALA A 17 2.70 1.06 -22.62
C ALA A 17 2.17 -0.14 -23.38
N ILE A 18 1.13 0.04 -24.18
CA ILE A 18 0.57 -1.00 -25.04
C ILE A 18 1.50 -1.27 -26.23
N ALA A 19 2.17 -0.25 -26.76
CA ALA A 19 3.08 -0.38 -27.89
C ALA A 19 4.22 -1.37 -27.60
N ARG A 20 4.79 -1.36 -26.38
CA ARG A 20 5.91 -2.21 -25.95
C ARG A 20 5.54 -3.65 -25.57
N LEU A 21 4.26 -4.00 -25.52
CA LEU A 21 3.82 -5.38 -25.24
C LEU A 21 4.18 -6.30 -26.41
N ASP A 22 4.64 -7.50 -26.08
CA ASP A 22 4.70 -8.61 -27.02
C ASP A 22 3.26 -9.03 -27.34
N LYS A 23 2.89 -9.00 -28.63
CA LYS A 23 1.52 -9.30 -29.08
C LYS A 23 1.40 -10.69 -29.71
N SER A 24 2.48 -11.47 -29.72
CA SER A 24 2.46 -12.80 -30.32
C SER A 24 1.58 -13.76 -29.53
N LEU A 25 0.73 -14.47 -30.26
CA LEU A 25 -0.08 -15.58 -29.76
C LEU A 25 0.52 -16.95 -30.11
N SER A 26 1.66 -16.98 -30.80
CA SER A 26 2.28 -18.20 -31.31
C SER A 26 3.10 -18.90 -30.22
N PRO A 27 2.74 -20.12 -29.81
CA PRO A 27 3.56 -20.90 -28.87
C PRO A 27 4.97 -21.19 -29.39
N SER A 28 5.13 -21.25 -30.72
CA SER A 28 6.42 -21.50 -31.38
C SER A 28 7.48 -20.45 -31.03
N ASP A 29 7.07 -19.20 -30.77
CA ASP A 29 8.00 -18.12 -30.44
C ASP A 29 8.62 -18.34 -29.05
N THR A 30 7.80 -18.76 -28.08
CA THR A 30 8.27 -19.15 -26.74
C THR A 30 9.19 -20.36 -26.83
N LEU A 31 8.82 -21.38 -27.61
CA LEU A 31 9.65 -22.58 -27.79
C LEU A 31 10.98 -22.25 -28.47
N ALA A 32 11.00 -21.34 -29.45
CA ALA A 32 12.21 -20.87 -30.09
C ALA A 32 13.11 -20.12 -29.10
N ARG A 33 12.56 -19.22 -28.28
CA ARG A 33 13.29 -18.53 -27.20
C ARG A 33 13.90 -19.51 -26.20
N LEU A 34 13.14 -20.53 -25.77
CA LEU A 34 13.62 -21.56 -24.85
C LEU A 34 14.77 -22.39 -25.44
N ARG A 35 14.69 -22.76 -26.72
CA ARG A 35 15.78 -23.50 -27.42
C ARG A 35 17.07 -22.69 -27.55
N GLN A 36 16.95 -21.37 -27.61
CA GLN A 36 18.09 -20.44 -27.70
C GLN A 36 18.60 -19.98 -26.32
N THR A 37 17.93 -20.37 -25.23
CA THR A 37 18.29 -19.93 -23.88
C THR A 37 19.57 -20.62 -23.42
N THR A 38 20.55 -19.84 -22.97
CA THR A 38 21.72 -20.34 -22.25
C THR A 38 21.37 -20.54 -20.78
N TRP A 39 21.26 -21.81 -20.38
CA TRP A 39 20.89 -22.16 -19.02
C TRP A 39 22.01 -21.82 -18.03
N THR A 40 21.61 -21.20 -16.92
CA THR A 40 22.46 -20.81 -15.80
C THR A 40 21.82 -21.26 -14.49
N PHE A 41 22.58 -21.27 -13.39
CA PHE A 41 22.05 -21.66 -12.07
C PHE A 41 20.86 -20.81 -11.61
N SER A 42 20.71 -19.56 -12.05
CA SER A 42 19.55 -18.73 -11.70
C SER A 42 18.23 -19.32 -12.21
N HIS A 43 18.26 -20.17 -13.23
CA HIS A 43 17.08 -20.84 -13.77
C HIS A 43 16.55 -21.98 -12.87
N LEU A 44 17.33 -22.43 -11.87
CA LEU A 44 16.84 -23.39 -10.87
C LEU A 44 15.63 -22.86 -10.09
N ILE A 45 15.41 -21.55 -10.10
CA ILE A 45 14.24 -20.94 -9.49
C ILE A 45 12.91 -21.44 -10.09
N TYR A 46 12.89 -21.80 -11.38
CA TYR A 46 11.69 -22.34 -12.02
C TYR A 46 11.42 -23.77 -11.55
N VAL A 47 12.47 -24.56 -11.31
CA VAL A 47 12.36 -25.89 -10.72
C VAL A 47 11.83 -25.78 -9.29
N PHE A 48 12.36 -24.84 -8.50
CA PHE A 48 11.85 -24.55 -7.16
C PHE A 48 10.35 -24.21 -7.17
N HIS A 49 9.91 -23.31 -8.04
CA HIS A 49 8.49 -22.97 -8.17
C HIS A 49 7.64 -24.17 -8.58
N ALA A 50 8.13 -25.03 -9.48
CA ALA A 50 7.40 -26.23 -9.89
C ALA A 50 7.22 -27.22 -8.73
N ILE A 51 8.28 -27.48 -7.96
CA ILE A 51 8.22 -28.33 -6.77
C ILE A 51 7.23 -27.77 -5.75
N LEU A 52 7.32 -26.46 -5.49
CA LEU A 52 6.45 -25.76 -4.56
C LEU A 52 4.98 -25.80 -5.00
N ALA A 53 4.71 -25.56 -6.29
CA ALA A 53 3.37 -25.65 -6.84
C ALA A 53 2.79 -27.06 -6.73
N CYS A 54 3.60 -28.09 -7.03
CA CYS A 54 3.20 -29.49 -6.85
C CYS A 54 2.86 -29.80 -5.38
N PHE A 55 3.70 -29.34 -4.44
CA PHE A 55 3.47 -29.51 -3.00
C PHE A 55 2.15 -28.88 -2.55
N TRP A 56 1.90 -27.62 -2.89
CA TRP A 56 0.64 -26.95 -2.51
C TRP A 56 -0.57 -27.55 -3.23
N LEU A 57 -0.49 -27.86 -4.52
CA LEU A 57 -1.59 -28.52 -5.24
C LEU A 57 -1.91 -29.91 -4.67
N TYR A 58 -0.92 -30.61 -4.13
CA TYR A 58 -1.14 -31.88 -3.45
C TYR A 58 -1.99 -31.70 -2.20
N ILE A 59 -1.64 -30.76 -1.31
CA ILE A 59 -2.35 -30.46 -0.05
C ILE A 59 -3.74 -29.84 -0.30
N MET A 60 -3.90 -29.08 -1.38
CA MET A 60 -5.15 -28.39 -1.71
C MET A 60 -6.34 -29.36 -1.80
N SER A 61 -7.32 -29.14 -0.93
CA SER A 61 -8.55 -29.96 -0.89
C SER A 61 -9.71 -29.36 -1.70
N PHE A 62 -9.76 -28.03 -1.82
CA PHE A 62 -10.72 -27.32 -2.67
C PHE A 62 -10.00 -26.33 -3.61
N PRO A 63 -10.33 -26.29 -4.91
CA PRO A 63 -11.18 -27.24 -5.63
C PRO A 63 -10.64 -28.69 -5.54
N SER A 64 -11.53 -29.68 -5.55
CA SER A 64 -11.13 -31.08 -5.47
C SER A 64 -10.58 -31.60 -6.80
N PHE A 65 -9.98 -32.78 -6.80
CA PHE A 65 -9.63 -33.47 -8.04
C PHE A 65 -10.92 -33.89 -8.79
N PRO A 66 -11.00 -33.74 -10.12
CA PRO A 66 -9.95 -33.28 -11.04
C PRO A 66 -9.91 -31.76 -11.26
N LEU A 67 -10.85 -30.98 -10.72
CA LEU A 67 -10.96 -29.53 -11.00
C LEU A 67 -9.69 -28.74 -10.65
N LYS A 68 -8.96 -29.10 -9.59
CA LYS A 68 -7.67 -28.44 -9.28
C LYS A 68 -6.61 -28.57 -10.37
N LEU A 69 -6.72 -29.53 -11.29
CA LEU A 69 -5.82 -29.64 -12.44
C LEU A 69 -5.97 -28.48 -13.43
N LEU A 70 -7.07 -27.72 -13.37
CA LEU A 70 -7.21 -26.50 -14.17
C LEU A 70 -6.12 -25.47 -13.82
N ILE A 71 -5.64 -25.43 -12.57
CA ILE A 71 -4.60 -24.49 -12.15
C ILE A 71 -3.30 -24.68 -12.95
N PRO A 72 -2.64 -25.87 -12.93
CA PRO A 72 -1.43 -26.08 -13.74
C PRO A 72 -1.69 -26.04 -15.24
N ILE A 73 -2.87 -26.46 -15.74
CA ILE A 73 -3.21 -26.36 -17.16
C ILE A 73 -3.24 -24.91 -17.61
N LEU A 74 -4.02 -24.05 -16.94
CA LEU A 74 -4.11 -22.63 -17.25
C LEU A 74 -2.76 -21.94 -17.09
N TRP A 75 -1.97 -22.33 -16.09
CA TRP A 75 -0.61 -21.83 -15.90
C TRP A 75 0.30 -22.13 -17.09
N ILE A 76 0.38 -23.39 -17.52
CA ILE A 76 1.21 -23.82 -18.66
C ILE A 76 0.75 -23.12 -19.94
N THR A 77 -0.56 -23.03 -20.19
CA THR A 77 -1.11 -22.30 -21.33
C THR A 77 -0.73 -20.82 -21.29
N ALA A 78 -0.78 -20.19 -20.12
CA ALA A 78 -0.40 -18.80 -19.96
C ALA A 78 1.11 -18.56 -20.15
N LEU A 79 1.96 -19.53 -19.80
CA LEU A 79 3.40 -19.44 -19.99
C LEU A 79 3.85 -19.72 -21.43
N ILE A 80 3.13 -20.54 -22.19
CA ILE A 80 3.51 -20.89 -23.56
C ILE A 80 3.18 -19.77 -24.55
N ILE A 81 2.15 -18.95 -24.27
CA ILE A 81 1.72 -17.85 -25.14
C ILE A 81 2.51 -16.57 -24.79
N PRO A 82 3.28 -15.97 -25.73
CA PRO A 82 4.11 -14.79 -25.46
C PRO A 82 3.33 -13.58 -24.90
N LEU A 83 2.13 -13.34 -25.43
CA LEU A 83 1.25 -12.25 -24.96
C LEU A 83 0.98 -12.34 -23.45
N THR A 84 0.74 -13.54 -22.92
CA THR A 84 0.42 -13.74 -21.50
C THR A 84 1.66 -14.00 -20.66
N SER A 85 2.68 -14.67 -21.20
CA SER A 85 3.87 -15.07 -20.44
C SER A 85 4.68 -13.88 -19.94
N GLN A 86 4.67 -12.76 -20.67
CA GLN A 86 5.31 -11.51 -20.22
C GLN A 86 4.72 -10.95 -18.92
N PHE A 87 3.49 -11.33 -18.56
CA PHE A 87 2.84 -11.02 -17.28
C PHE A 87 3.04 -12.16 -16.26
N PHE A 88 2.76 -13.39 -16.68
CA PHE A 88 2.73 -14.54 -15.75
C PHE A 88 4.11 -14.98 -15.28
N VAL A 89 5.16 -14.88 -16.12
CA VAL A 89 6.53 -15.21 -15.69
C VAL A 89 6.97 -14.31 -14.53
N PRO A 90 6.90 -12.96 -14.62
CA PRO A 90 7.20 -12.10 -13.48
C PRO A 90 6.25 -12.25 -12.29
N ALA A 91 4.98 -12.58 -12.53
CA ALA A 91 3.99 -12.77 -11.46
C ALA A 91 4.15 -14.09 -10.69
N THR A 92 5.02 -15.01 -11.14
CA THR A 92 5.21 -16.34 -10.52
C THR A 92 5.40 -16.28 -9.00
N PRO A 93 6.27 -15.41 -8.42
CA PRO A 93 6.46 -15.37 -6.97
C PRO A 93 5.21 -14.89 -6.22
N VAL A 94 4.45 -13.94 -6.79
CA VAL A 94 3.18 -13.46 -6.22
C VAL A 94 2.15 -14.59 -6.22
N LEU A 95 2.03 -15.32 -7.33
CA LEU A 95 1.05 -16.39 -7.46
C LEU A 95 1.42 -17.63 -6.65
N ALA A 96 2.71 -17.91 -6.47
CA ALA A 96 3.20 -18.91 -5.53
C ALA A 96 2.85 -18.55 -4.08
N TRP A 97 3.01 -17.28 -3.69
CA TRP A 97 2.55 -16.78 -2.39
C TRP A 97 1.04 -16.94 -2.21
N VAL A 98 0.22 -16.49 -3.18
CA VAL A 98 -1.25 -16.60 -3.10
C VAL A 98 -1.69 -18.05 -2.98
N MET A 99 -1.07 -18.96 -3.76
CA MET A 99 -1.35 -20.39 -3.67
C MET A 99 -1.01 -20.95 -2.29
N MET A 100 0.15 -20.60 -1.72
CA MET A 100 0.55 -21.00 -0.38
C MET A 100 -0.40 -20.46 0.69
N PHE A 101 -0.73 -19.16 0.64
CA PHE A 101 -1.62 -18.51 1.59
C PHE A 101 -2.98 -19.19 1.63
N TYR A 102 -3.58 -19.41 0.46
CA TYR A 102 -4.87 -20.10 0.36
C TYR A 102 -4.77 -21.56 0.81
N THR A 103 -3.76 -22.29 0.33
CA THR A 103 -3.66 -23.74 0.56
C THR A 103 -3.30 -24.09 2.00
N ASN A 104 -2.64 -23.18 2.73
CA ASN A 104 -2.28 -23.38 4.13
C ASN A 104 -3.45 -23.92 4.95
N GLN A 105 -4.69 -23.45 4.74
CA GLN A 105 -5.85 -23.88 5.52
C GLN A 105 -6.11 -25.40 5.51
N PHE A 106 -5.61 -26.12 4.49
CA PHE A 106 -5.77 -27.56 4.34
C PHE A 106 -4.66 -28.40 4.99
N ILE A 107 -3.65 -27.76 5.60
CA ILE A 107 -2.62 -28.50 6.35
C ILE A 107 -3.28 -29.14 7.58
N PRO A 108 -3.19 -30.48 7.73
CA PRO A 108 -3.74 -31.19 8.89
C PRO A 108 -3.14 -30.71 10.22
N TYR A 109 -3.93 -30.71 11.28
CA TYR A 109 -3.55 -30.10 12.56
C TYR A 109 -2.32 -30.77 13.20
N GLU A 110 -2.14 -32.07 12.99
CA GLU A 110 -1.00 -32.85 13.49
C GLU A 110 0.35 -32.41 12.91
N TYR A 111 0.35 -31.73 11.76
CA TYR A 111 1.57 -31.21 11.14
C TYR A 111 1.82 -29.73 11.44
N ARG A 112 0.89 -29.06 12.13
CA ARG A 112 1.01 -27.64 12.41
C ARG A 112 1.79 -27.40 13.70
N PRO A 113 2.68 -26.39 13.74
CA PRO A 113 3.38 -26.02 14.97
C PRO A 113 2.43 -25.54 16.07
N GLU A 114 2.89 -25.53 17.31
CA GLU A 114 2.17 -24.91 18.42
C GLU A 114 2.03 -23.40 18.22
N ILE A 115 0.85 -22.86 18.53
CA ILE A 115 0.54 -21.44 18.40
C ILE A 115 1.14 -20.67 19.58
N SER A 116 1.98 -19.68 19.29
CA SER A 116 2.48 -18.79 20.31
C SER A 116 1.50 -17.67 20.62
N VAL A 117 0.94 -17.71 21.83
CA VAL A 117 0.07 -16.65 22.36
C VAL A 117 0.82 -15.61 23.19
N SER A 118 2.03 -15.93 23.66
CA SER A 118 2.81 -15.09 24.59
C SER A 118 4.04 -14.44 23.97
N LEU A 119 4.57 -14.94 22.84
CA LEU A 119 5.83 -14.44 22.27
C LEU A 119 5.76 -12.95 21.92
N LEU A 120 4.77 -12.54 21.12
CA LEU A 120 4.66 -11.14 20.67
C LEU A 120 4.35 -10.16 21.80
N PRO A 121 3.37 -10.42 22.71
CA PRO A 121 3.16 -9.57 23.89
C PRO A 121 4.40 -9.44 24.78
N THR A 122 5.14 -10.54 24.96
CA THR A 122 6.37 -10.55 25.78
C THR A 122 7.45 -9.70 25.11
N LEU A 123 7.65 -9.85 23.80
CA LEU A 123 8.62 -9.05 23.05
C LEU A 123 8.26 -7.56 23.05
N GLU A 124 6.99 -7.20 22.90
CA GLU A 124 6.57 -5.79 23.04
C GLU A 124 6.90 -5.23 24.42
N THR A 125 6.57 -5.98 25.47
CA THR A 125 6.81 -5.55 26.85
C THR A 125 8.31 -5.38 27.12
N VAL A 126 9.13 -6.32 26.66
CA VAL A 126 10.59 -6.28 26.84
C VAL A 126 11.25 -5.15 26.04
N LEU A 127 10.82 -4.94 24.79
CA LEU A 127 11.48 -3.99 23.88
C LEU A 127 10.96 -2.56 24.02
N TYR A 128 9.68 -2.37 24.31
CA TYR A 128 9.02 -1.06 24.32
C TYR A 128 8.53 -0.64 25.71
N GLY A 129 8.64 -1.52 26.71
CA GLY A 129 8.23 -1.24 28.09
C GLY A 129 6.71 -1.16 28.29
N ALA A 130 5.91 -1.44 27.26
CA ALA A 130 4.45 -1.44 27.29
C ALA A 130 3.87 -2.28 26.14
N ASN A 131 2.65 -2.79 26.33
CA ASN A 131 1.84 -3.32 25.23
C ASN A 131 1.21 -2.13 24.49
N VAL A 132 1.87 -1.66 23.43
CA VAL A 132 1.49 -0.45 22.68
C VAL A 132 0.11 -0.65 22.05
N SER A 133 -0.17 -1.87 21.60
CA SER A 133 -1.43 -2.24 20.98
C SER A 133 -2.60 -2.16 21.97
N ASP A 134 -2.40 -2.63 23.21
CA ASP A 134 -3.38 -2.49 24.30
C ASP A 134 -3.65 -1.02 24.66
N ILE A 135 -2.63 -0.15 24.67
CA ILE A 135 -2.83 1.28 24.90
C ILE A 135 -3.68 1.91 23.80
N LEU A 136 -3.36 1.64 22.53
CA LEU A 136 -4.06 2.23 21.38
C LEU A 136 -5.53 1.81 21.31
N THR A 137 -5.84 0.60 21.79
CA THR A 137 -7.18 0.02 21.67
C THR A 137 -8.13 0.46 22.78
N ARG A 138 -7.62 1.08 23.85
CA ARG A 138 -8.42 1.75 24.89
C ARG A 138 -9.04 3.07 24.42
N TYR A 139 -8.48 3.72 23.40
CA TYR A 139 -8.89 5.04 22.94
C TYR A 139 -9.48 4.97 21.52
N THR A 140 -10.70 4.42 21.41
CA THR A 140 -11.38 4.28 20.13
C THR A 140 -12.41 5.40 19.89
N HIS A 141 -12.56 5.79 18.63
CA HIS A 141 -13.51 6.83 18.21
C HIS A 141 -13.97 6.58 16.77
N PRO A 142 -15.26 6.78 16.41
CA PRO A 142 -15.75 6.49 15.05
C PRO A 142 -14.97 7.19 13.92
N VAL A 143 -14.48 8.41 14.16
CA VAL A 143 -13.63 9.13 13.17
C VAL A 143 -12.28 8.42 13.00
N LEU A 144 -11.67 7.96 14.09
CA LEU A 144 -10.42 7.20 14.04
C LEU A 144 -10.64 5.82 13.40
N ASP A 145 -11.80 5.22 13.61
CA ASP A 145 -12.21 3.97 12.94
C ASP A 145 -12.21 4.15 11.42
N ILE A 146 -12.82 5.23 10.89
CA ILE A 146 -12.80 5.52 9.46
C ILE A 146 -11.38 5.81 8.94
N ILE A 147 -10.58 6.58 9.69
CA ILE A 147 -9.19 6.89 9.31
C ILE A 147 -8.32 5.62 9.28
N ALA A 148 -8.51 4.69 10.21
CA ALA A 148 -7.80 3.42 10.23
C ALA A 148 -8.30 2.45 9.15
N TRP A 149 -9.62 2.43 8.94
CA TRP A 149 -10.28 1.55 7.99
C TRP A 149 -9.88 1.82 6.55
N LEU A 150 -9.77 3.08 6.11
CA LEU A 150 -9.47 3.37 4.71
C LEU A 150 -8.10 2.80 4.27
N PRO A 151 -6.98 3.05 4.97
CA PRO A 151 -5.70 2.40 4.68
C PRO A 151 -5.74 0.89 4.83
N TYR A 152 -6.28 0.40 5.95
CA TYR A 152 -6.19 -1.02 6.34
C TYR A 152 -7.18 -1.92 5.58
N GLY A 153 -8.46 -1.59 5.65
CA GLY A 153 -9.56 -2.40 5.15
C GLY A 153 -9.85 -2.24 3.66
N VAL A 154 -9.34 -1.19 3.01
CA VAL A 154 -9.61 -0.90 1.59
C VAL A 154 -8.33 -0.73 0.77
N LEU A 155 -7.53 0.29 1.08
CA LEU A 155 -6.41 0.69 0.21
C LEU A 155 -5.32 -0.37 0.16
N HIS A 156 -4.97 -1.00 1.28
CA HIS A 156 -3.96 -2.06 1.36
C HIS A 156 -4.14 -3.17 0.31
N PHE A 157 -5.38 -3.57 0.01
CA PHE A 157 -5.67 -4.63 -0.97
C PHE A 157 -5.61 -4.14 -2.42
N THR A 158 -5.88 -2.85 -2.65
CA THR A 158 -5.97 -2.27 -4.01
C THR A 158 -4.66 -1.65 -4.48
N LEU A 159 -3.87 -1.08 -3.57
CA LEU A 159 -2.68 -0.31 -3.88
C LEU A 159 -1.59 -1.12 -4.62
N PRO A 160 -1.31 -2.40 -4.31
CA PRO A 160 -0.34 -3.17 -5.07
C PRO A 160 -0.65 -3.21 -6.58
N PHE A 161 -1.93 -3.31 -6.95
CA PHE A 161 -2.34 -3.26 -8.35
C PHE A 161 -2.15 -1.87 -8.97
N VAL A 162 -2.46 -0.82 -8.20
CA VAL A 162 -2.25 0.57 -8.64
C VAL A 162 -0.76 0.84 -8.86
N VAL A 163 0.11 0.40 -7.94
CA VAL A 163 1.56 0.55 -8.07
C VAL A 163 2.09 -0.26 -9.25
N ALA A 164 1.63 -1.50 -9.44
CA ALA A 164 2.00 -2.30 -10.61
C ALA A 164 1.65 -1.60 -11.93
N ILE A 165 0.44 -1.07 -12.06
CA ILE A 165 0.01 -0.29 -13.24
C ILE A 165 0.85 0.98 -13.37
N PHE A 166 1.12 1.69 -12.28
CA PHE A 166 1.91 2.92 -12.29
C PHE A 166 3.36 2.68 -12.72
N LEU A 167 4.01 1.64 -12.19
CA LEU A 167 5.36 1.21 -12.59
C LEU A 167 5.39 0.79 -14.05
N TRP A 168 4.38 0.05 -14.51
CA TRP A 168 4.24 -0.28 -15.92
C TRP A 168 4.21 1.01 -16.75
N LEU A 169 3.28 1.91 -16.49
CA LEU A 169 3.07 3.10 -17.31
C LEU A 169 4.32 3.99 -17.39
N PHE A 170 4.98 4.27 -16.27
CA PHE A 170 5.94 5.36 -16.17
C PHE A 170 7.40 4.95 -15.96
N ARG A 171 7.74 3.67 -15.82
CA ARG A 171 9.12 3.21 -15.64
C ARG A 171 9.54 2.16 -16.68
N THR A 172 10.84 2.04 -16.86
CA THR A 172 11.44 1.12 -17.84
C THR A 172 10.98 -0.32 -17.60
N LYS A 173 10.94 -1.12 -18.68
CA LYS A 173 10.38 -2.48 -18.69
C LYS A 173 10.84 -3.40 -17.53
N PRO A 174 12.10 -3.35 -17.04
CA PRO A 174 12.55 -4.23 -15.94
C PRO A 174 11.95 -3.92 -14.57
N VAL A 175 11.40 -2.71 -14.35
CA VAL A 175 10.99 -2.25 -13.01
C VAL A 175 9.75 -2.99 -12.48
N LEU A 176 8.72 -3.17 -13.31
CA LEU A 176 7.53 -3.94 -12.89
C LEU A 176 7.87 -5.41 -12.58
N PRO A 177 8.62 -6.15 -13.42
CA PRO A 177 9.05 -7.50 -13.07
C PRO A 177 9.89 -7.57 -11.80
N LEU A 178 10.74 -6.58 -11.55
CA LEU A 178 11.49 -6.48 -10.30
C LEU A 178 10.54 -6.33 -9.10
N TRP A 179 9.57 -5.41 -9.18
CA TRP A 179 8.56 -5.23 -8.13
C TRP A 179 7.80 -6.53 -7.87
N ALA A 180 7.27 -7.19 -8.91
CA ALA A 180 6.52 -8.42 -8.77
C ALA A 180 7.36 -9.53 -8.12
N LYS A 181 8.64 -9.64 -8.49
CA LYS A 181 9.59 -10.57 -7.88
C LYS A 181 9.78 -10.29 -6.39
N ILE A 182 10.17 -9.06 -6.03
CA ILE A 182 10.52 -8.72 -4.65
C ILE A 182 9.28 -8.75 -3.76
N PHE A 183 8.16 -8.17 -4.22
CA PHE A 183 6.88 -8.18 -3.51
C PHE A 183 6.37 -9.61 -3.29
N GLY A 184 6.42 -10.44 -4.33
CA GLY A 184 5.98 -11.83 -4.24
C GLY A 184 6.82 -12.67 -3.29
N TYR A 185 8.16 -12.58 -3.35
CA TYR A 185 9.02 -13.32 -2.43
C TYR A 185 8.97 -12.80 -1.00
N MET A 186 8.84 -11.49 -0.78
CA MET A 186 8.66 -10.92 0.56
C MET A 186 7.42 -11.51 1.22
N ASN A 187 6.29 -11.52 0.50
CA ASN A 187 5.05 -12.10 1.00
C ASN A 187 5.14 -13.63 1.14
N PHE A 188 5.80 -14.32 0.21
CA PHE A 188 6.06 -15.74 0.32
C PHE A 188 6.84 -16.06 1.60
N ILE A 189 7.95 -15.36 1.86
CA ILE A 189 8.75 -15.54 3.08
C ILE A 189 7.90 -15.24 4.31
N GLY A 190 7.13 -14.15 4.31
CA GLY A 190 6.29 -13.79 5.45
C GLY A 190 5.22 -14.83 5.77
N VAL A 191 4.48 -15.34 4.77
CA VAL A 191 3.51 -16.42 4.99
C VAL A 191 4.21 -17.72 5.41
N ALA A 192 5.37 -18.05 4.84
CA ALA A 192 6.13 -19.22 5.26
C ALA A 192 6.55 -19.10 6.73
N THR A 193 6.98 -17.92 7.18
CA THR A 193 7.25 -17.64 8.60
C THR A 193 6.01 -17.79 9.45
N GLN A 194 4.85 -17.28 9.02
CA GLN A 194 3.58 -17.41 9.76
C GLN A 194 3.13 -18.88 9.91
N ILE A 195 3.41 -19.73 8.91
CA ILE A 195 3.12 -21.17 8.98
C ILE A 195 4.06 -21.87 9.96
N LEU A 196 5.35 -21.51 9.96
CA LEU A 196 6.39 -22.14 10.78
C LEU A 196 6.43 -21.61 12.22
N MET A 197 5.99 -20.36 12.43
CA MET A 197 5.97 -19.66 13.71
C MET A 197 4.61 -18.97 13.89
N PRO A 198 3.53 -19.75 14.06
CA PRO A 198 2.19 -19.19 14.23
C PRO A 198 2.13 -18.39 15.53
N CYS A 199 1.75 -17.12 15.41
CA CYS A 199 1.65 -16.18 16.53
C CYS A 199 0.25 -15.55 16.55
N ALA A 200 -0.35 -15.49 17.74
CA ALA A 200 -1.63 -14.82 17.94
C ALA A 200 -1.47 -13.30 17.85
N ALA A 201 -2.49 -12.64 17.29
CA ALA A 201 -2.60 -11.18 17.19
C ALA A 201 -3.29 -10.58 18.43
N PRO A 202 -3.26 -9.24 18.63
CA PRO A 202 -3.85 -8.59 19.81
C PRO A 202 -5.32 -8.90 20.06
N TRP A 203 -6.13 -9.07 19.01
CA TRP A 203 -7.54 -9.45 19.18
C TRP A 203 -7.71 -10.75 19.98
N TYR A 204 -6.78 -11.69 19.87
CA TYR A 204 -6.85 -12.95 20.60
C TYR A 204 -6.58 -12.73 22.09
N GLU A 205 -5.52 -11.98 22.41
CA GLU A 205 -5.18 -11.62 23.79
C GLU A 205 -6.33 -10.87 24.48
N LEU A 206 -7.02 -9.98 23.76
CA LEU A 206 -8.17 -9.24 24.30
C LEU A 206 -9.37 -10.12 24.66
N ILE A 207 -9.57 -11.24 23.95
CA ILE A 207 -10.73 -12.13 24.14
C ILE A 207 -10.39 -13.27 25.12
N TYR A 208 -9.23 -13.89 24.91
CA TYR A 208 -8.84 -15.14 25.57
C TYR A 208 -7.67 -14.96 26.55
N GLY A 209 -7.05 -13.78 26.61
CA GLY A 209 -5.81 -13.58 27.35
C GLY A 209 -4.68 -14.45 26.76
N LEU A 210 -3.86 -15.02 27.64
CA LEU A 210 -2.76 -15.90 27.26
C LEU A 210 -3.15 -17.39 27.31
N THR A 211 -4.44 -17.73 27.26
CA THR A 211 -4.85 -19.14 27.25
C THR A 211 -4.37 -19.82 25.96
N PRO A 212 -3.83 -21.06 26.04
CA PRO A 212 -3.34 -21.78 24.88
C PRO A 212 -4.35 -21.85 23.74
N ALA A 213 -3.92 -21.43 22.54
CA ALA A 213 -4.73 -21.47 21.33
C ALA A 213 -4.69 -22.84 20.66
N ASN A 214 -5.68 -23.13 19.81
CA ASN A 214 -5.68 -24.30 18.95
C ASN A 214 -6.30 -23.95 17.58
N TYR A 215 -6.09 -24.81 16.58
CA TYR A 215 -6.49 -24.55 15.19
C TYR A 215 -7.99 -24.69 14.89
N SER A 216 -8.84 -24.99 15.88
CA SER A 216 -10.30 -24.91 15.73
C SER A 216 -10.82 -23.47 15.83
N ILE A 217 -10.04 -22.57 16.43
CA ILE A 217 -10.39 -21.17 16.61
C ILE A 217 -10.37 -20.46 15.26
N LYS A 218 -11.47 -19.74 14.96
CA LYS A 218 -11.63 -18.96 13.73
C LYS A 218 -10.97 -17.58 13.86
N GLY A 219 -10.71 -16.95 12.71
CA GLY A 219 -10.24 -15.57 12.71
C GLY A 219 -11.32 -14.60 13.20
N ASN A 220 -10.89 -13.42 13.63
CA ASN A 220 -11.75 -12.42 14.22
C ASN A 220 -11.52 -11.07 13.53
N ALA A 221 -12.59 -10.29 13.32
CA ALA A 221 -12.49 -8.97 12.71
C ALA A 221 -11.83 -7.92 13.61
N GLY A 222 -11.53 -8.22 14.88
CA GLY A 222 -10.90 -7.31 15.82
C GLY A 222 -11.61 -5.96 15.87
N GLY A 223 -10.83 -4.88 15.78
CA GLY A 223 -11.36 -3.52 15.72
C GLY A 223 -12.22 -3.21 14.47
N LEU A 224 -12.12 -3.98 13.38
CA LEU A 224 -12.97 -3.79 12.20
C LEU A 224 -14.43 -4.17 12.45
N GLY A 225 -14.75 -4.94 13.49
CA GLY A 225 -16.13 -5.15 13.92
C GLY A 225 -16.87 -3.82 14.19
N ARG A 226 -16.15 -2.76 14.56
CA ARG A 226 -16.74 -1.41 14.70
C ARG A 226 -17.16 -0.79 13.36
N ILE A 227 -16.46 -1.12 12.27
CA ILE A 227 -16.82 -0.67 10.92
C ILE A 227 -18.07 -1.40 10.43
N ASP A 228 -18.12 -2.72 10.64
CA ASP A 228 -19.31 -3.52 10.38
C ASP A 228 -20.53 -2.94 11.13
N ALA A 229 -20.38 -2.63 12.43
CA ALA A 229 -21.44 -1.99 13.22
C ALA A 229 -21.82 -0.59 12.72
N LEU A 230 -20.85 0.21 12.27
CA LEU A 230 -21.09 1.58 11.77
C LEU A 230 -21.92 1.57 10.48
N PHE A 231 -21.71 0.58 9.61
CA PHE A 231 -22.43 0.44 8.34
C PHE A 231 -23.59 -0.56 8.38
N GLY A 232 -23.82 -1.23 9.51
CA GLY A 232 -24.88 -2.23 9.68
C GLY A 232 -24.66 -3.51 8.85
N GLY A 233 -23.41 -3.93 8.68
CA GLY A 233 -23.02 -5.12 7.91
C GLY A 233 -22.22 -6.15 8.73
N HIS A 234 -21.78 -7.21 8.05
CA HIS A 234 -20.95 -8.28 8.61
C HIS A 234 -19.78 -8.64 7.67
N GLY A 235 -19.31 -7.67 6.89
CA GLY A 235 -18.35 -7.90 5.81
C GLY A 235 -16.99 -8.34 6.36
N TYR A 236 -16.50 -7.63 7.38
CA TYR A 236 -15.21 -7.96 8.00
C TYR A 236 -15.31 -9.19 8.89
N GLN A 237 -16.41 -9.37 9.63
CA GLN A 237 -16.63 -10.57 10.43
C GLN A 237 -16.56 -11.84 9.57
N ASN A 238 -17.24 -11.85 8.43
CA ASN A 238 -17.22 -12.98 7.50
C ASN A 238 -15.83 -13.18 6.85
N THR A 239 -15.18 -12.09 6.43
CA THR A 239 -13.89 -12.16 5.75
C THR A 239 -12.80 -12.68 6.69
N PHE A 240 -12.71 -12.16 7.91
CA PHE A 240 -11.71 -12.60 8.89
C PHE A 240 -12.04 -13.96 9.49
N GLY A 241 -13.32 -14.29 9.69
CA GLY A 241 -13.77 -15.61 10.16
C GLY A 241 -13.38 -16.75 9.24
N THR A 242 -13.17 -16.46 7.95
CA THR A 242 -12.75 -17.43 6.92
C THR A 242 -11.28 -17.32 6.52
N SER A 243 -10.47 -16.54 7.26
CA SER A 243 -9.05 -16.35 6.96
C SER A 243 -8.30 -17.70 6.90
N PRO A 244 -7.55 -17.98 5.80
CA PRO A 244 -6.72 -19.16 5.71
C PRO A 244 -5.59 -19.22 6.75
N VAL A 245 -5.15 -18.07 7.27
CA VAL A 245 -4.05 -17.94 8.23
C VAL A 245 -4.54 -17.12 9.42
N VAL A 246 -5.06 -17.80 10.44
CA VAL A 246 -5.63 -17.15 11.64
C VAL A 246 -4.53 -16.62 12.58
N PHE A 247 -3.52 -17.44 12.85
CA PHE A 247 -2.41 -17.13 13.77
C PHE A 247 -1.16 -16.66 13.01
N GLY A 248 -1.36 -15.77 12.04
CA GLY A 248 -0.29 -15.24 11.19
C GLY A 248 0.17 -13.84 11.57
N ALA A 249 0.23 -13.50 12.86
CA ALA A 249 0.56 -12.12 13.26
C ALA A 249 2.00 -11.71 12.85
N PHE A 250 2.98 -12.60 13.02
CA PHE A 250 4.40 -12.29 12.77
C PHE A 250 4.95 -13.00 11.51
N PRO A 251 5.67 -12.27 10.64
CA PRO A 251 5.73 -10.80 10.55
C PRO A 251 4.43 -10.23 9.98
N SER A 252 4.18 -8.93 10.19
CA SER A 252 3.02 -8.27 9.61
C SER A 252 3.19 -8.07 8.10
N LEU A 253 2.37 -8.77 7.30
CA LEU A 253 2.34 -8.55 5.85
C LEU A 253 1.67 -7.21 5.48
N HIS A 254 0.82 -6.67 6.35
CA HIS A 254 0.26 -5.33 6.15
C HIS A 254 1.37 -4.28 6.12
N SER A 255 2.26 -4.31 7.12
CA SER A 255 3.41 -3.40 7.16
C SER A 255 4.43 -3.74 6.07
N GLY A 256 4.70 -5.03 5.82
CA GLY A 256 5.62 -5.48 4.78
C GLY A 256 5.25 -4.96 3.39
N CYS A 257 3.99 -5.14 2.96
CA CYS A 257 3.51 -4.65 1.68
C CYS A 257 3.59 -3.12 1.59
N ALA A 258 3.12 -2.39 2.60
CA ALA A 258 3.16 -0.92 2.57
C ALA A 258 4.58 -0.35 2.59
N THR A 259 5.49 -1.01 3.29
CA THR A 259 6.93 -0.68 3.23
C THR A 259 7.45 -0.91 1.83
N MET A 260 7.11 -2.04 1.20
CA MET A 260 7.57 -2.38 -0.14
C MET A 260 7.09 -1.35 -1.16
N GLU A 261 5.81 -0.96 -1.12
CA GLU A 261 5.28 0.09 -1.98
C GLU A 261 5.96 1.43 -1.72
N ALA A 262 6.18 1.79 -0.45
CA ALA A 262 6.87 3.04 -0.10
C ALA A 262 8.32 3.04 -0.60
N LEU A 263 9.06 1.93 -0.49
CA LEU A 263 10.43 1.79 -0.98
C LEU A 263 10.49 1.91 -2.50
N PHE A 264 9.64 1.17 -3.22
CA PHE A 264 9.57 1.25 -4.68
C PHE A 264 9.18 2.65 -5.16
N LEU A 265 8.13 3.24 -4.61
CA LEU A 265 7.71 4.57 -5.01
C LEU A 265 8.73 5.64 -4.61
N SER A 266 9.38 5.55 -3.45
CA SER A 266 10.43 6.51 -3.07
C SER A 266 11.68 6.39 -3.96
N HIS A 267 12.06 5.16 -4.34
CA HIS A 267 13.24 4.90 -5.16
C HIS A 267 13.02 5.28 -6.63
N PHE A 268 11.90 4.84 -7.21
CA PHE A 268 11.60 5.08 -8.61
C PHE A 268 10.93 6.45 -8.83
N PHE A 269 10.23 7.02 -7.85
CA PHE A 269 9.54 8.33 -7.92
C PHE A 269 9.82 9.20 -6.67
N PRO A 270 11.04 9.73 -6.49
CA PRO A 270 11.45 10.44 -5.27
C PRO A 270 10.51 11.56 -4.82
N GLN A 271 9.79 12.19 -5.75
CA GLN A 271 8.79 13.22 -5.46
C GLN A 271 7.58 12.73 -4.65
N THR A 272 7.30 11.43 -4.63
CA THR A 272 6.16 10.85 -3.87
C THR A 272 6.53 10.45 -2.45
N THR A 273 7.82 10.41 -2.11
CA THR A 273 8.37 9.87 -0.85
C THR A 273 7.59 10.29 0.38
N LYS A 274 7.37 11.60 0.57
CA LYS A 274 6.67 12.10 1.77
C LYS A 274 5.24 11.59 1.91
N TYR A 275 4.53 11.40 0.80
CA TYR A 275 3.13 10.97 0.82
C TYR A 275 3.01 9.46 1.05
N VAL A 276 3.88 8.68 0.42
CA VAL A 276 3.86 7.21 0.58
C VAL A 276 4.28 6.80 1.98
N TRP A 277 5.26 7.48 2.57
CA TRP A 277 5.64 7.23 3.97
C TRP A 277 4.61 7.74 4.98
N ALA A 278 3.90 8.83 4.68
CA ALA A 278 2.77 9.25 5.50
C ALA A 278 1.66 8.19 5.50
N TYR A 279 1.31 7.65 4.33
CA TYR A 279 0.37 6.52 4.21
C TYR A 279 0.84 5.30 5.00
N THR A 280 2.11 4.89 4.83
CA THR A 280 2.68 3.74 5.53
C THR A 280 2.64 3.90 7.03
N GLY A 281 2.96 5.10 7.57
CA GLY A 281 2.85 5.39 8.99
C GLY A 281 1.41 5.30 9.53
N ILE A 282 0.44 5.82 8.79
CA ILE A 282 -0.98 5.69 9.15
C ILE A 282 -1.41 4.22 9.12
N LEU A 283 -0.97 3.44 8.13
CA LEU A 283 -1.29 2.02 8.06
C LEU A 283 -0.71 1.24 9.25
N TYR A 284 0.52 1.51 9.66
CA TYR A 284 1.12 0.86 10.84
C TYR A 284 0.32 1.16 12.10
N TRP A 285 -0.07 2.41 12.28
CA TRP A 285 -0.96 2.76 13.39
C TRP A 285 -2.30 2.04 13.27
N ALA A 286 -2.90 2.00 12.08
CA ALA A 286 -4.19 1.35 11.84
C ALA A 286 -4.17 -0.14 12.18
N THR A 287 -3.09 -0.87 11.85
CA THR A 287 -2.99 -2.31 12.15
C THR A 287 -3.01 -2.59 13.66
N MET A 288 -2.39 -1.71 14.47
CA MET A 288 -2.40 -1.81 15.93
C MET A 288 -3.72 -1.31 16.52
N TYR A 289 -4.22 -0.16 16.06
CA TYR A 289 -5.49 0.44 16.49
C TYR A 289 -6.69 -0.48 16.23
N LEU A 290 -6.65 -1.25 15.14
CA LEU A 290 -7.65 -2.25 14.79
C LEU A 290 -7.38 -3.62 15.42
N THR A 291 -6.42 -3.77 16.34
CA THR A 291 -6.10 -5.02 17.08
C THR A 291 -5.59 -6.20 16.24
N HIS A 292 -4.98 -5.97 15.07
CA HIS A 292 -4.53 -7.07 14.20
C HIS A 292 -3.04 -7.37 14.31
N HIS A 293 -2.26 -6.44 14.86
CA HIS A 293 -0.80 -6.53 14.88
C HIS A 293 -0.23 -5.83 16.11
N TYR A 294 0.82 -6.43 16.66
CA TYR A 294 1.71 -5.80 17.62
C TYR A 294 2.76 -4.95 16.90
N LEU A 295 3.29 -3.91 17.54
CA LEU A 295 4.36 -3.08 16.99
C LEU A 295 5.57 -3.92 16.57
N ILE A 296 5.93 -4.96 17.33
CA ILE A 296 7.08 -5.82 17.00
C ILE A 296 6.89 -6.56 15.67
N ASP A 297 5.67 -7.01 15.37
CA ASP A 297 5.40 -7.70 14.11
C ASP A 297 5.26 -6.72 12.94
N VAL A 298 4.79 -5.49 13.19
CA VAL A 298 4.83 -4.36 12.23
C VAL A 298 6.28 -4.05 11.85
N VAL A 299 7.17 -3.92 12.84
CA VAL A 299 8.61 -3.71 12.62
C VAL A 299 9.22 -4.89 11.86
N GLY A 300 8.90 -6.12 12.25
CA GLY A 300 9.35 -7.33 11.56
C GLY A 300 9.00 -7.34 10.07
N GLY A 301 7.76 -6.97 9.72
CA GLY A 301 7.34 -6.85 8.31
C GLY A 301 8.09 -5.76 7.54
N ALA A 302 8.29 -4.60 8.16
CA ALA A 302 9.06 -3.51 7.55
C ALA A 302 10.53 -3.88 7.33
N CYS A 303 11.16 -4.56 8.29
CA CYS A 303 12.51 -5.09 8.17
C CYS A 303 12.62 -6.13 7.07
N LEU A 304 11.68 -7.08 6.98
CA LEU A 304 11.65 -8.08 5.92
C LEU A 304 11.54 -7.44 4.54
N SER A 305 10.64 -6.47 4.38
CA SER A 305 10.51 -5.70 3.14
C SER A 305 11.78 -4.97 2.76
N THR A 306 12.39 -4.26 3.71
CA THR A 306 13.63 -3.50 3.50
C THR A 306 14.77 -4.42 3.09
N PHE A 307 14.91 -5.57 3.77
CA PHE A 307 15.89 -6.59 3.44
C PHE A 307 15.69 -7.11 2.01
N CYS A 308 14.49 -7.57 1.66
CA CYS A 308 14.18 -8.08 0.32
C CYS A 308 14.40 -7.04 -0.77
N PHE A 309 14.02 -5.78 -0.53
CA PHE A 309 14.21 -4.68 -1.46
C PHE A 309 15.70 -4.49 -1.79
N TYR A 310 16.54 -4.28 -0.78
CA TYR A 310 17.97 -4.03 -1.02
C TYR A 310 18.74 -5.28 -1.47
N LEU A 311 18.31 -6.48 -1.06
CA LEU A 311 18.93 -7.73 -1.49
C LEU A 311 18.80 -7.96 -3.00
N TRP A 312 17.67 -7.55 -3.59
CA TRP A 312 17.36 -7.83 -4.99
C TRP A 312 17.32 -6.61 -5.90
N LEU A 313 17.47 -5.39 -5.38
CA LEU A 313 17.59 -4.17 -6.18
C LEU A 313 18.92 -4.19 -6.95
N PRO A 314 18.89 -4.33 -8.29
CA PRO A 314 20.11 -4.45 -9.07
C PRO A 314 20.76 -3.08 -9.29
N ASP A 315 22.07 -3.05 -9.53
CA ASP A 315 22.84 -1.81 -9.63
C ASP A 315 22.42 -0.96 -10.83
N GLU A 316 21.96 -1.58 -11.92
CA GLU A 316 21.52 -0.91 -13.14
C GLU A 316 20.23 -0.11 -12.94
N LEU A 317 19.50 -0.34 -11.85
CA LEU A 317 18.28 0.39 -11.50
C LEU A 317 18.50 1.36 -10.34
N LYS A 318 19.75 1.74 -10.04
CA LYS A 318 20.11 2.76 -9.05
C LYS A 318 20.49 4.08 -9.72
N GLY A 319 20.63 5.15 -8.92
CA GLY A 319 21.05 6.46 -9.40
C GLY A 319 20.10 7.07 -10.44
N SER A 320 20.66 7.68 -11.49
CA SER A 320 19.87 8.32 -12.55
C SER A 320 18.98 7.33 -13.31
N ALA A 321 19.42 6.07 -13.46
CA ALA A 321 18.67 5.02 -14.14
C ALA A 321 17.37 4.63 -13.41
N ALA A 322 17.31 4.80 -12.08
CA ALA A 322 16.10 4.56 -11.28
C ALA A 322 14.91 5.43 -11.73
N THR A 323 15.19 6.64 -12.20
CA THR A 323 14.14 7.60 -12.57
C THR A 323 13.91 7.68 -14.08
N ALA A 324 14.60 6.84 -14.86
CA ALA A 324 14.50 6.84 -16.31
C ALA A 324 13.07 6.52 -16.78
N LEU A 325 12.60 7.31 -17.76
CA LEU A 325 11.34 7.06 -18.44
C LEU A 325 11.50 5.92 -19.46
N PRO A 326 10.40 5.22 -19.80
CA PRO A 326 10.38 4.32 -20.95
C PRO A 326 10.92 5.02 -22.20
N PRO A 327 11.75 4.37 -23.03
CA PRO A 327 12.35 5.00 -24.21
C PRO A 327 11.34 5.63 -25.17
N ASN A 328 10.17 5.03 -25.28
CA ASN A 328 9.06 5.49 -26.12
C ASN A 328 8.19 6.58 -25.47
N LEU A 329 8.48 6.97 -24.22
CA LEU A 329 7.94 8.17 -23.56
C LEU A 329 8.91 9.34 -23.56
N VAL A 330 10.20 9.10 -23.79
CA VAL A 330 11.20 10.17 -23.90
C VAL A 330 10.86 11.07 -25.09
N GLY A 331 10.70 12.36 -24.85
CA GLY A 331 10.34 13.34 -25.89
C GLY A 331 8.84 13.41 -26.21
N ALA A 332 8.00 12.58 -25.59
CA ALA A 332 6.56 12.67 -25.75
C ALA A 332 6.00 13.96 -25.09
N PRO A 333 4.87 14.51 -25.59
CA PRO A 333 4.22 15.66 -24.97
C PRO A 333 3.97 15.43 -23.47
N GLY A 334 4.47 16.33 -22.63
CA GLY A 334 4.37 16.22 -21.17
C GLY A 334 5.47 15.41 -20.47
N PHE A 335 6.41 14.80 -21.21
CA PHE A 335 7.47 13.92 -20.69
C PHE A 335 8.90 14.32 -21.09
N GLY A 336 9.17 15.63 -21.18
CA GLY A 336 10.52 16.13 -21.42
C GLY A 336 10.95 16.13 -22.89
N GLY A 337 10.01 16.26 -23.82
CA GLY A 337 10.33 17.04 -25.03
C GLY A 337 10.80 18.42 -24.56
N THR A 338 11.89 18.93 -25.12
CA THR A 338 12.37 20.30 -24.88
C THR A 338 11.16 21.19 -24.69
N ARG A 339 11.09 21.87 -23.53
CA ARG A 339 10.13 22.95 -23.31
C ARG A 339 10.30 23.83 -24.55
N LYS A 340 9.37 23.78 -25.51
CA LYS A 340 9.27 24.82 -26.51
C LYS A 340 9.24 26.08 -25.69
N SER A 341 10.27 26.90 -25.81
CA SER A 341 10.34 28.10 -24.97
C SER A 341 9.10 28.94 -25.31
N LYS A 342 8.69 29.91 -24.46
CA LYS A 342 7.50 30.71 -24.81
C LYS A 342 7.65 31.33 -26.22
N TYR A 343 8.88 31.53 -26.65
CA TYR A 343 9.29 32.06 -27.93
C TYR A 343 8.94 31.09 -29.08
N ASP A 344 9.13 29.77 -28.91
CA ASP A 344 8.68 28.73 -29.87
C ASP A 344 7.15 28.57 -29.96
N ILE A 345 6.42 28.95 -28.91
CA ILE A 345 4.95 28.82 -28.86
C ILE A 345 4.27 29.97 -29.62
N TYR A 346 4.87 31.15 -29.60
CA TYR A 346 4.36 32.35 -30.24
C TYR A 346 5.13 32.76 -31.51
N ASP A 347 6.08 31.93 -31.96
CA ASP A 347 6.97 32.20 -33.09
C ASP A 347 7.68 33.57 -32.97
N ILE A 348 8.14 33.87 -31.75
CA ILE A 348 8.85 35.11 -31.40
C ILE A 348 10.34 34.77 -31.32
N GLU A 349 11.22 35.59 -31.88
CA GLU A 349 12.67 35.37 -31.72
C GLU A 349 13.10 35.51 -30.25
N GLU A 350 13.91 34.58 -29.76
CA GLU A 350 14.51 34.69 -28.43
C GLU A 350 15.42 35.93 -28.36
N PRO A 351 15.34 36.76 -27.30
CA PRO A 351 16.23 37.91 -27.15
C PRO A 351 17.67 37.42 -27.06
N ARG A 352 18.49 37.77 -28.06
CA ARG A 352 19.93 37.51 -28.03
C ARG A 352 20.54 38.26 -26.85
N MET A 353 20.83 37.56 -25.75
CA MET A 353 21.80 38.04 -24.78
C MET A 353 23.18 37.98 -25.44
N GLY A 354 23.58 39.11 -26.03
CA GLY A 354 24.91 39.30 -26.60
C GLY A 354 25.97 39.20 -25.51
N GLY A 355 26.79 38.17 -25.58
CA GLY A 355 28.07 38.15 -24.89
C GLY A 355 28.99 39.21 -25.50
N ARG A 356 29.57 40.07 -24.66
CA ARG A 356 30.74 40.88 -25.01
C ARG A 356 31.69 40.90 -23.81
N GLY A 357 32.92 40.48 -24.05
CA GLY A 357 33.96 40.34 -23.05
C GLY A 357 34.58 41.66 -22.58
N GLY A 358 35.17 41.57 -21.39
CA GLY A 358 36.37 42.22 -20.85
C GLY A 358 36.63 43.70 -21.14
N TYR A 359 36.46 44.55 -20.12
CA TYR A 359 37.37 45.64 -19.77
C TYR A 359 37.36 45.84 -18.24
N GLU A 360 38.54 45.86 -17.63
CA GLU A 360 38.79 46.35 -16.27
C GLU A 360 38.83 47.88 -16.25
N MET A 361 38.20 48.51 -15.24
CA MET A 361 38.73 49.69 -14.56
C MET A 361 38.05 49.88 -13.19
N GLU A 362 38.85 50.19 -12.16
CA GLU A 362 38.46 50.46 -10.78
C GLU A 362 37.62 51.74 -10.60
N GLY A 363 36.82 51.77 -9.50
CA GLY A 363 36.62 52.98 -8.71
C GLY A 363 35.18 53.45 -8.42
N SER A 364 34.85 53.47 -7.13
CA SER A 364 33.92 54.39 -6.43
C SER A 364 32.53 53.87 -6.02
N GLU A 365 32.16 54.32 -4.83
CA GLU A 365 31.13 53.90 -3.89
C GLU A 365 29.67 54.30 -4.22
N SER A 366 28.76 53.56 -3.58
CA SER A 366 27.46 53.95 -2.99
C SER A 366 26.40 54.65 -3.85
N GLN A 367 25.20 54.06 -3.92
CA GLN A 367 23.96 54.69 -3.42
C GLN A 367 22.76 53.74 -3.50
N GLU A 368 22.07 53.60 -2.37
CA GLU A 368 20.68 53.15 -2.26
C GLU A 368 19.74 54.17 -2.90
N ALA A 369 18.68 53.69 -3.56
CA ALA A 369 17.42 54.42 -3.69
C ALA A 369 16.27 53.45 -4.02
N SER A 370 15.28 53.42 -3.14
CA SER A 370 13.88 53.12 -3.40
C SER A 370 13.34 54.08 -4.48
N ASP A 371 12.25 53.87 -5.20
CA ASP A 371 10.86 53.61 -4.82
C ASP A 371 10.02 53.50 -6.11
N GLU A 372 8.72 53.25 -5.93
CA GLU A 372 7.60 53.61 -6.81
C GLU A 372 7.03 52.54 -7.77
N GLU A 373 6.08 51.79 -7.19
CA GLU A 373 4.87 51.28 -7.86
C GLU A 373 4.10 52.42 -8.55
N VAL A 374 3.60 52.16 -9.77
CA VAL A 374 2.62 53.03 -10.43
C VAL A 374 1.33 52.25 -10.66
N ASP A 375 0.33 52.63 -9.86
CA ASP A 375 -1.08 52.22 -9.89
C ASP A 375 -1.83 52.98 -11.01
N ILE A 376 -2.71 52.28 -11.75
CA ILE A 376 -3.66 52.90 -12.69
C ILE A 376 -5.07 52.41 -12.38
N THR A 377 -5.84 53.35 -11.83
CA THR A 377 -7.21 53.24 -11.39
C THR A 377 -8.22 53.39 -12.54
N PHE A 378 -9.34 52.66 -12.50
CA PHE A 378 -10.59 53.08 -13.12
C PHE A 378 -11.81 52.72 -12.25
N ARG A 379 -12.71 53.69 -12.09
CA ARG A 379 -13.76 53.80 -11.07
C ARG A 379 -15.06 53.00 -11.34
N SER A 380 -15.73 52.63 -10.25
CA SER A 380 -17.10 52.07 -10.16
C SER A 380 -18.23 53.09 -10.37
N PRO A 381 -19.52 52.67 -10.36
CA PRO A 381 -20.32 52.93 -9.13
C PRO A 381 -21.35 51.84 -8.73
N LEU A 382 -21.57 51.74 -7.41
CA LEU A 382 -22.63 51.00 -6.69
C LEU A 382 -23.86 51.90 -6.38
N PRO A 383 -24.99 51.32 -5.94
CA PRO A 383 -25.77 51.90 -4.83
C PRO A 383 -26.13 50.84 -3.76
N GLN A 384 -25.67 50.99 -2.52
CA GLN A 384 -26.32 51.63 -1.34
C GLN A 384 -27.09 50.65 -0.42
N VAL A 385 -26.65 50.66 0.83
CA VAL A 385 -27.25 50.08 2.05
C VAL A 385 -27.62 51.25 2.98
N PRO A 386 -28.61 51.10 3.86
CA PRO A 386 -28.48 51.61 5.23
C PRO A 386 -28.93 50.55 6.24
N GLY A 387 -28.39 50.37 7.45
CA GLY A 387 -27.41 51.07 8.27
C GLY A 387 -27.63 50.67 9.75
N SER A 388 -26.55 50.67 10.55
CA SER A 388 -26.45 50.98 12.00
C SER A 388 -27.20 50.09 13.04
N ALA A 389 -26.77 49.84 14.28
CA ALA A 389 -25.63 50.20 15.14
C ALA A 389 -25.57 49.20 16.34
N ALA A 390 -24.37 48.82 16.80
CA ALA A 390 -23.74 49.12 18.10
C ALA A 390 -24.08 48.26 19.35
N PHE A 391 -22.98 48.04 20.10
CA PHE A 391 -22.72 47.35 21.37
C PHE A 391 -23.49 47.90 22.60
N GLN A 392 -23.72 47.03 23.61
CA GLN A 392 -23.38 47.37 25.02
C GLN A 392 -23.31 46.16 25.98
N GLN A 393 -22.32 46.23 26.88
CA GLN A 393 -22.07 45.40 28.08
C GLN A 393 -23.05 45.71 29.22
N GLY A 394 -23.33 44.73 30.11
CA GLY A 394 -23.93 45.01 31.43
C GLY A 394 -24.25 43.79 32.31
N LYS A 395 -23.39 43.54 33.31
CA LYS A 395 -23.56 43.03 34.70
C LYS A 395 -24.77 42.12 35.09
N GLY A 396 -24.48 41.01 35.79
CA GLY A 396 -25.46 40.21 36.59
C GLY A 396 -25.89 40.89 37.92
N PRO A 397 -26.49 40.22 38.94
CA PRO A 397 -26.63 38.76 39.17
C PRO A 397 -27.98 38.25 39.77
N LYS A 398 -28.03 36.94 40.09
CA LYS A 398 -28.86 36.18 41.06
C LYS A 398 -30.15 35.48 40.57
N GLY A 399 -30.22 34.16 40.84
CA GLY A 399 -31.50 33.45 41.02
C GLY A 399 -31.50 31.94 40.70
N ARG A 400 -31.26 31.12 41.73
CA ARG A 400 -31.47 29.65 41.88
C ARG A 400 -32.54 29.00 40.97
N GLY A 401 -32.23 27.79 40.48
CA GLY A 401 -33.21 26.79 40.05
C GLY A 401 -32.57 25.47 39.60
N VAL A 402 -32.86 24.40 40.33
CA VAL A 402 -32.24 23.06 40.27
C VAL A 402 -32.75 22.26 39.05
N GLY A 403 -31.85 21.51 38.40
CA GLY A 403 -32.20 20.57 37.33
C GLY A 403 -30.98 19.81 36.80
N SER A 404 -30.52 18.81 37.56
CA SER A 404 -29.46 17.87 37.16
C SER A 404 -29.90 17.01 35.98
N VAL A 405 -29.55 17.41 34.76
CA VAL A 405 -29.58 16.53 33.59
C VAL A 405 -28.20 15.87 33.49
N LYS A 406 -28.11 14.63 33.98
CA LYS A 406 -26.99 13.73 33.68
C LYS A 406 -26.88 13.62 32.16
N LYS A 407 -25.88 14.27 31.56
CA LYS A 407 -25.43 13.95 30.21
C LYS A 407 -24.91 12.52 30.24
N SER A 408 -25.73 11.61 29.72
CA SER A 408 -25.31 10.26 29.34
C SER A 408 -24.15 10.40 28.34
N HIS A 409 -22.95 10.00 28.76
CA HIS A 409 -21.86 9.75 27.83
C HIS A 409 -22.33 8.65 26.89
N LYS A 410 -22.33 8.95 25.58
CA LYS A 410 -22.60 7.96 24.53
C LYS A 410 -21.66 6.79 24.74
N HIS A 411 -22.22 5.59 24.93
CA HIS A 411 -21.48 4.34 25.00
C HIS A 411 -20.73 4.14 23.68
N THR A 412 -19.41 4.32 23.68
CA THR A 412 -18.53 3.63 22.73
C THR A 412 -18.51 2.17 23.18
N ALA A 413 -19.07 1.27 22.39
CA ALA A 413 -19.08 -0.15 22.72
C ALA A 413 -17.63 -0.65 22.71
N SER A 414 -17.12 -1.07 23.87
CA SER A 414 -15.87 -1.82 23.98
C SER A 414 -15.97 -3.06 23.08
N ILE A 415 -14.86 -3.49 22.47
CA ILE A 415 -14.80 -4.71 21.65
C ILE A 415 -15.40 -5.90 22.41
N ALA A 416 -15.11 -6.03 23.72
CA ALA A 416 -15.70 -7.05 24.58
C ALA A 416 -17.24 -6.95 24.72
N SER A 417 -17.81 -5.74 24.59
CA SER A 417 -19.26 -5.52 24.63
C SER A 417 -19.95 -5.71 23.28
N LEU A 418 -19.26 -5.50 22.17
CA LEU A 418 -19.74 -5.89 20.83
C LEU A 418 -19.75 -7.42 20.69
N ILE A 419 -18.73 -8.08 21.26
CA ILE A 419 -18.59 -9.54 21.25
C ILE A 419 -19.60 -10.21 22.19
N ARG A 420 -19.81 -9.72 23.41
CA ARG A 420 -20.81 -10.28 24.34
C ARG A 420 -22.28 -10.07 23.92
N ALA A 421 -22.53 -9.20 22.94
CA ALA A 421 -23.86 -9.09 22.36
C ALA A 421 -24.20 -10.34 21.52
N GLU A 422 -23.19 -11.04 20.97
CA GLU A 422 -23.37 -12.23 20.12
C GLU A 422 -23.72 -13.49 20.94
N GLU A 423 -23.10 -13.71 22.12
CA GLU A 423 -23.46 -14.83 23.02
C GLU A 423 -24.93 -14.76 23.49
N ARG A 424 -25.55 -13.57 23.50
CA ARG A 424 -26.97 -13.41 23.88
C ARG A 424 -27.95 -13.68 22.75
N VAL A 425 -27.47 -13.78 21.50
CA VAL A 425 -28.31 -14.06 20.33
C VAL A 425 -28.36 -15.56 20.04
N GLU A 426 -27.37 -16.35 20.49
CA GLU A 426 -27.40 -17.82 20.37
C GLU A 426 -28.21 -18.51 21.48
N ASP A 427 -28.45 -17.85 22.62
CA ASP A 427 -29.28 -18.35 23.73
C ASP A 427 -30.72 -17.76 23.76
N GLY A 428 -31.18 -17.18 22.65
CA GLY A 428 -32.48 -16.47 22.53
C GLY A 428 -33.54 -17.19 21.71
#